data_AF-A0A3R6VUH4-F1
#
_entry.id   AF-A0A3R6VUH4-F1
#
_cell.length_a   1.000
_cell.length_b   1.000
_cell.length_c   1.000
_cell.angle_alpha   90.00
_cell.angle_beta   90.00
_cell.angle_gamma   90.00
#
_symmetry.space_group_name_H-M   'P 1'
#
loop_
_entity.id
_entity.type
_entity.pdbx_description
1 polymer ?
#
loop_
_entity_poly.entity_id
_entity_poly.type
_entity_poly.pdbx_seq_one_letter_code
_entity_poly.pdbx_strand_id
1 'polypeptide(L)'
;MVSAVEWVAIGVFVFAVFLVYCAVKAMRPKKGAEGDDILEEMINGFDFTLPPQIEEYRALKEKAPAVLAEEDMKTLCSALFRRAVADIPLIRRIQTEAQGMHRLKTNDLIKDGSYMSFKLAEEMIGEEIKEVREEAQALQPQDNWGESIFAQAVQFINHMSEQEELAEQKKRQAEVDAQQQAAKQAEMAAQLAADLRKRK
;
A
#
# COMPACT_ATOMS: atom_id res chain seq x y z
N MET A 1 57.49 47.70 7.91
CA MET A 1 58.10 46.54 7.22
C MET A 1 57.86 45.35 8.13
N VAL A 2 57.03 44.40 7.71
CA VAL A 2 56.70 43.21 8.51
C VAL A 2 57.95 42.32 8.56
N SER A 3 58.38 41.94 9.76
CA SER A 3 59.60 41.16 9.95
C SER A 3 59.40 39.72 9.49
N ALA A 4 60.48 39.03 9.10
CA ALA A 4 60.40 37.64 8.64
C ALA A 4 59.72 36.70 9.65
N VAL A 5 59.82 37.00 10.94
CA VAL A 5 59.22 36.23 12.03
C VAL A 5 57.69 36.34 12.03
N GLU A 6 57.14 37.51 11.70
CA GLU A 6 55.70 37.72 11.63
C GLU A 6 55.07 36.95 10.46
N TRP A 7 55.78 36.83 9.32
CA TRP A 7 55.33 35.99 8.21
C TRP A 7 55.31 34.50 8.54
N VAL A 8 56.31 34.01 9.29
CA VAL A 8 56.34 32.63 9.77
C VAL A 8 55.20 32.38 10.76
N ALA A 9 54.95 33.31 11.68
CA ALA A 9 53.87 33.20 12.65
C ALA A 9 52.47 33.13 11.97
N ILE A 10 52.23 33.97 10.95
CA ILE A 10 50.99 33.93 10.18
C ILE A 10 50.84 32.59 9.44
N GLY A 11 51.92 32.09 8.83
CA GLY A 11 51.92 30.81 8.13
C GLY A 11 51.56 29.63 9.03
N VAL A 12 52.15 29.57 10.24
CA VAL A 12 51.86 28.53 11.23
C VAL A 12 50.42 28.62 11.73
N PHE A 13 49.90 29.84 11.95
CA PHE A 13 48.52 30.04 12.40
C PHE A 13 47.50 29.55 11.36
N VAL A 14 47.70 29.90 10.08
CA VAL A 14 46.82 29.45 8.98
C VAL A 14 46.87 27.93 8.84
N PHE A 15 48.05 27.33 8.98
CA PHE A 15 48.20 25.88 8.92
C PHE A 15 47.51 25.17 10.10
N ALA A 16 47.61 25.72 11.31
CA ALA A 16 46.92 25.20 12.49
C ALA A 16 45.39 25.26 12.32
N VAL A 17 44.85 26.38 11.82
CA VAL A 17 43.41 26.52 11.51
C VAL A 17 42.99 25.52 10.43
N PHE A 18 43.80 25.30 9.41
CA PHE A 18 43.53 24.30 8.37
C PHE A 18 43.50 22.88 8.93
N LEU A 19 44.44 22.51 9.81
CA LEU A 19 44.44 21.21 10.47
C LEU A 19 43.22 21.02 11.38
N VAL A 20 42.84 22.05 12.14
CA VAL A 20 41.61 22.01 12.96
C VAL A 20 40.38 21.87 12.06
N TYR A 21 40.31 22.59 10.94
CA TYR A 21 39.22 22.45 9.98
C TYR A 21 39.14 21.04 9.39
N CYS A 22 40.28 20.46 8.99
CA CYS A 22 40.35 19.09 8.50
C CYS A 22 39.94 18.07 9.57
N ALA A 23 40.39 18.26 10.82
CA ALA A 23 40.01 17.40 11.95
C ALA A 23 38.51 17.49 12.23
N VAL A 24 37.93 18.69 12.25
CA VAL A 24 36.47 18.89 12.41
C VAL A 24 35.71 18.26 11.25
N LYS A 25 36.19 18.39 10.00
CA LYS A 25 35.54 17.77 8.83
C LYS A 25 35.64 16.25 8.85
N ALA A 26 36.74 15.68 9.32
CA ALA A 26 36.94 14.25 9.46
C ALA A 26 36.15 13.64 10.63
N MET A 27 35.97 14.40 11.72
CA MET A 27 35.16 14.00 12.88
C MET A 27 33.66 14.27 12.71
N ARG A 28 33.23 14.91 11.61
CA ARG A 28 31.79 14.97 11.29
C ARG A 28 31.35 13.56 10.89
N PRO A 29 30.41 12.94 11.63
CA PRO A 29 29.91 11.63 11.27
C PRO A 29 29.36 11.68 9.84
N LYS A 30 29.84 10.80 8.97
CA LYS A 30 29.15 10.53 7.70
C LYS A 30 27.74 10.09 8.09
N LYS A 31 26.73 10.88 7.75
CA LYS A 31 25.33 10.51 7.94
C LYS A 31 25.12 9.09 7.40
N GLY A 32 24.84 8.15 8.30
CA GLY A 32 24.54 6.75 8.02
C GLY A 32 23.14 6.58 7.44
N ALA A 33 22.80 7.33 6.39
CA ALA A 33 21.47 7.39 5.79
C ALA A 33 21.14 6.17 4.90
N GLU A 34 21.61 4.99 5.28
CA GLU A 34 21.24 3.74 4.58
C GLU A 34 21.19 2.60 5.59
N GLY A 35 22.18 2.49 6.48
CA GLY A 35 22.16 1.50 7.57
C GLY A 35 21.16 1.81 8.68
N ASP A 36 20.99 3.09 9.04
CA ASP A 36 20.05 3.50 10.08
C ASP A 36 18.60 3.36 9.58
N ASP A 37 18.32 3.65 8.30
CA ASP A 37 17.00 3.51 7.70
C ASP A 37 16.55 2.03 7.64
N ILE A 38 17.44 1.09 7.31
CA ILE A 38 17.12 -0.35 7.31
C ILE A 38 16.92 -0.85 8.75
N LEU A 39 17.72 -0.37 9.71
CA LEU A 39 17.55 -0.70 11.13
C LEU A 39 16.25 -0.13 11.69
N GLU A 40 15.87 1.07 11.27
CA GLU A 40 14.64 1.76 11.65
C GLU A 40 13.41 1.12 10.98
N GLU A 41 13.52 0.66 9.73
CA GLU A 41 12.52 -0.15 9.04
C GLU A 41 12.37 -1.54 9.69
N MET A 42 13.46 -2.17 10.14
CA MET A 42 13.40 -3.39 10.95
C MET A 42 12.81 -3.16 12.36
N ILE A 43 12.94 -1.95 12.91
CA ILE A 43 12.36 -1.56 14.21
C ILE A 43 10.88 -1.17 14.06
N ASN A 44 10.47 -0.59 12.94
CA ASN A 44 9.10 -0.15 12.62
C ASN A 44 8.41 -1.08 11.60
N GLY A 45 8.79 -2.36 11.56
CA GLY A 45 8.56 -3.29 10.44
C GLY A 45 7.11 -3.73 10.17
N PHE A 46 6.11 -3.02 10.68
CA PHE A 46 4.72 -3.24 10.32
C PHE A 46 4.19 -2.02 9.55
N ASP A 47 4.41 -2.01 8.23
CA ASP A 47 3.87 -0.98 7.34
C ASP A 47 2.35 -1.12 7.25
N PHE A 48 1.66 -0.22 7.94
CA PHE A 48 0.21 -0.11 8.02
C PHE A 48 -0.21 1.31 7.71
N THR A 49 -0.91 1.46 6.60
CA THR A 49 -1.54 2.71 6.20
C THR A 49 -3.02 2.48 5.99
N LEU A 50 -3.84 3.35 6.56
CA LEU A 50 -5.28 3.33 6.38
C LEU A 50 -5.66 3.64 4.91
N PRO A 51 -6.71 3.01 4.35
CA PRO A 51 -7.10 3.24 2.97
C PRO A 51 -7.61 4.67 2.71
N PRO A 52 -7.37 5.24 1.51
CA PRO A 52 -7.82 6.60 1.18
C PRO A 52 -9.36 6.75 1.18
N GLN A 53 -10.11 5.65 1.07
CA GLN A 53 -11.57 5.63 1.11
C GLN A 53 -12.13 6.18 2.42
N ILE A 54 -11.35 6.12 3.51
CA ILE A 54 -11.71 6.73 4.79
C ILE A 54 -11.80 8.25 4.65
N GLU A 55 -10.80 8.87 4.03
CA GLU A 55 -10.78 10.32 3.80
C GLU A 55 -11.86 10.74 2.80
N GLU A 56 -12.08 9.95 1.74
CA GLU A 56 -13.17 10.18 0.78
C GLU A 56 -14.53 10.22 1.49
N TYR A 57 -14.81 9.24 2.35
CA TYR A 57 -16.05 9.17 3.11
C TYR A 57 -16.18 10.35 4.08
N ARG A 58 -15.13 10.69 4.83
CA ARG A 58 -15.13 11.82 5.77
C ARG A 58 -15.40 13.15 5.04
N ALA A 59 -14.78 13.36 3.88
CA ALA A 59 -15.01 14.54 3.06
C ALA A 59 -16.44 14.61 2.50
N LEU A 60 -17.06 13.47 2.17
CA LEU A 60 -18.47 13.42 1.76
C LEU A 60 -19.41 13.70 2.92
N LYS A 61 -19.12 13.15 4.11
CA LYS A 61 -19.91 13.35 5.33
C LYS A 61 -19.88 14.81 5.78
N GLU A 62 -18.74 15.50 5.67
CA GLU A 62 -18.61 16.93 5.99
C GLU A 62 -19.45 17.82 5.07
N LYS A 63 -19.55 17.46 3.78
CA LYS A 63 -20.34 18.19 2.79
C LYS A 63 -21.83 17.89 2.88
N ALA A 64 -22.23 16.83 3.57
CA ALA A 64 -23.60 16.40 3.66
C ALA A 64 -24.43 17.38 4.52
N PRO A 65 -25.67 17.69 4.12
CA PRO A 65 -26.57 18.51 4.92
C PRO A 65 -26.91 17.82 6.25
N ALA A 66 -27.21 18.61 7.30
CA ALA A 66 -27.58 18.10 8.62
C ALA A 66 -28.85 17.23 8.61
N VAL A 67 -29.75 17.45 7.63
CA VAL A 67 -30.89 16.59 7.34
C VAL A 67 -30.62 15.95 5.98
N LEU A 68 -30.41 14.63 5.99
CA LEU A 68 -30.08 13.88 4.79
C LEU A 68 -31.34 13.66 3.94
N ALA A 69 -31.27 14.09 2.68
CA ALA A 69 -32.19 13.61 1.67
C ALA A 69 -31.90 12.13 1.34
N GLU A 70 -32.87 11.43 0.73
CA GLU A 70 -32.72 10.01 0.36
C GLU A 70 -31.52 9.78 -0.57
N GLU A 71 -31.26 10.70 -1.50
CA GLU A 71 -30.14 10.62 -2.44
C GLU A 71 -28.78 10.80 -1.74
N ASP A 72 -28.68 11.73 -0.78
CA ASP A 72 -27.46 11.96 0.00
C ASP A 72 -27.18 10.78 0.92
N MET A 73 -28.22 10.23 1.55
CA MET A 73 -28.12 9.03 2.37
C MET A 73 -27.59 7.84 1.56
N LYS A 74 -28.14 7.61 0.36
CA LYS A 74 -27.67 6.54 -0.53
C LYS A 74 -26.21 6.73 -0.93
N THR A 75 -25.81 7.97 -1.20
CA THR A 75 -24.42 8.31 -1.55
C THR A 75 -23.47 8.04 -0.39
N LEU A 76 -23.84 8.44 0.83
CA LEU A 76 -23.06 8.15 2.04
C LEU A 76 -22.99 6.66 2.35
N CYS A 77 -24.11 5.92 2.24
CA CYS A 77 -24.11 4.47 2.44
C CYS A 77 -23.19 3.78 1.42
N SER A 78 -23.24 4.19 0.15
CA SER A 78 -22.35 3.63 -0.87
C SER A 78 -20.87 3.95 -0.59
N ALA A 79 -20.56 5.17 -0.14
CA ALA A 79 -19.20 5.56 0.23
C ALA A 79 -18.70 4.79 1.47
N LEU A 80 -19.54 4.63 2.51
CA LEU A 80 -19.21 3.83 3.69
C LEU A 80 -18.98 2.35 3.32
N PHE A 81 -19.78 1.82 2.40
CA PHE A 81 -19.59 0.46 1.90
C PHE A 81 -18.25 0.31 1.15
N ARG A 82 -17.86 1.29 0.32
CA ARG A 82 -16.54 1.31 -0.34
C ARG A 82 -15.39 1.35 0.66
N ARG A 83 -15.53 2.12 1.76
CA ARG A 83 -14.59 2.12 2.90
C ARG A 83 -14.47 0.72 3.51
N ALA A 84 -15.59 0.12 3.91
CA ALA A 84 -15.60 -1.24 4.49
C ALA A 84 -14.98 -2.30 3.56
N VAL A 85 -15.21 -2.20 2.24
CA VAL A 85 -14.59 -3.07 1.22
C VAL A 85 -13.06 -2.89 1.19
N ALA A 86 -12.57 -1.66 1.26
CA ALA A 86 -11.13 -1.38 1.28
C ALA A 86 -10.44 -1.87 2.56
N ASP A 87 -11.17 -1.98 3.67
CA ASP A 87 -10.63 -2.47 4.94
C ASP A 87 -10.45 -4.00 4.98
N ILE A 88 -11.26 -4.77 4.23
CA ILE A 88 -11.23 -6.24 4.27
C ILE A 88 -9.82 -6.84 4.04
N PRO A 89 -9.03 -6.42 3.02
CA PRO A 89 -7.68 -6.91 2.84
C PRO A 89 -6.77 -6.66 4.05
N LEU A 90 -6.90 -5.50 4.70
CA LEU A 90 -6.12 -5.14 5.89
C LEU A 90 -6.53 -5.99 7.10
N ILE A 91 -7.84 -6.18 7.29
CA ILE A 91 -8.38 -7.05 8.35
C ILE A 91 -7.86 -8.48 8.19
N ARG A 92 -7.93 -9.03 6.96
CA ARG A 92 -7.43 -10.38 6.65
C ARG A 92 -5.93 -10.50 6.91
N ARG A 93 -5.15 -9.48 6.53
CA ARG A 93 -3.70 -9.41 6.78
C ARG A 93 -3.41 -9.45 8.28
N ILE A 94 -4.00 -8.57 9.07
CA ILE A 94 -3.82 -8.53 10.54
C ILE A 94 -4.19 -9.87 11.18
N GLN A 95 -5.33 -10.45 10.82
CA GLN A 95 -5.78 -11.74 11.37
C GLN A 95 -4.82 -12.90 11.03
N THR A 96 -4.28 -12.90 9.81
CA THR A 96 -3.33 -13.94 9.36
C THR A 96 -1.98 -13.79 10.07
N GLU A 97 -1.51 -12.57 10.25
CA GLU A 97 -0.21 -12.28 10.87
C GLU A 97 -0.23 -12.38 12.41
N ALA A 98 -1.37 -12.13 13.07
CA ALA A 98 -1.51 -12.06 14.52
C ALA A 98 -0.96 -13.29 15.26
N GLN A 99 -1.34 -14.49 14.83
CA GLN A 99 -0.90 -15.72 15.48
C GLN A 99 0.63 -15.88 15.40
N GLY A 100 1.22 -15.56 14.24
CA GLY A 100 2.67 -15.60 14.05
C GLY A 100 3.37 -14.59 14.93
N MET A 101 2.86 -13.35 14.96
CA MET A 101 3.47 -12.25 15.70
C MET A 101 3.47 -12.49 17.22
N HIS A 102 2.36 -12.99 17.78
CA HIS A 102 2.30 -13.35 19.21
C HIS A 102 3.21 -14.52 19.57
N ARG A 103 3.38 -15.50 18.67
CA ARG A 103 4.31 -16.62 18.87
C ARG A 103 5.75 -16.15 18.85
N LEU A 104 6.12 -15.28 17.91
CA LEU A 104 7.46 -14.71 17.85
C LEU A 104 7.77 -13.88 19.12
N LYS A 105 6.81 -13.09 19.61
CA LYS A 105 7.00 -12.33 20.85
C LYS A 105 7.15 -13.19 22.09
N THR A 106 6.33 -14.24 22.22
CA THR A 106 6.41 -15.18 23.35
C THR A 106 7.76 -15.89 23.44
N ASN A 107 8.38 -16.16 22.29
CA ASN A 107 9.70 -16.82 22.22
C ASN A 107 10.88 -15.84 22.17
N ASP A 108 10.64 -14.54 22.35
CA ASP A 108 11.65 -13.47 22.29
C ASP A 108 12.44 -13.43 20.96
N LEU A 109 11.76 -13.80 19.86
CA LEU A 109 12.35 -13.86 18.51
C LEU A 109 12.10 -12.60 17.67
N ILE A 110 11.45 -11.59 18.24
CA ILE A 110 11.14 -10.31 17.58
C ILE A 110 11.44 -9.16 18.53
N LYS A 111 11.92 -8.04 17.97
CA LYS A 111 12.16 -6.81 18.72
C LYS A 111 10.84 -6.22 19.22
N ASP A 112 10.91 -5.53 20.37
CA ASP A 112 9.75 -4.86 20.96
C ASP A 112 9.14 -3.82 20.01
N GLY A 113 9.95 -3.05 19.29
CA GLY A 113 9.46 -2.04 18.33
C GLY A 113 8.54 -2.61 17.26
N SER A 114 8.94 -3.72 16.64
CA SER A 114 8.16 -4.35 15.57
C SER A 114 6.86 -4.95 16.11
N TYR A 115 6.90 -5.54 17.31
CA TYR A 115 5.70 -6.06 17.98
C TYR A 115 4.74 -4.93 18.39
N MET A 116 5.26 -3.83 18.91
CA MET A 116 4.45 -2.65 19.26
C MET A 116 3.83 -2.01 18.01
N SER A 117 4.55 -1.96 16.90
CA SER A 117 4.02 -1.47 15.61
C SER A 117 2.87 -2.34 15.12
N PHE A 118 3.01 -3.67 15.21
CA PHE A 118 1.92 -4.60 14.92
C PHE A 118 0.72 -4.39 15.86
N LYS A 119 0.95 -4.24 17.17
CA LYS A 119 -0.12 -4.00 18.15
C LYS A 119 -0.86 -2.68 17.88
N LEU A 120 -0.14 -1.63 17.48
CA LEU A 120 -0.74 -0.36 17.08
C LEU A 120 -1.63 -0.53 15.84
N ALA A 121 -1.19 -1.29 14.85
CA ALA A 121 -2.00 -1.56 13.67
C ALA A 121 -3.23 -2.43 13.98
N GLU A 122 -3.11 -3.40 14.90
CA GLU A 122 -4.23 -4.19 15.40
C GLU A 122 -5.26 -3.32 16.13
N GLU A 123 -4.81 -2.37 16.94
CA GLU A 123 -5.68 -1.39 17.60
C GLU A 123 -6.36 -0.48 16.57
N MET A 124 -5.59 0.09 15.64
CA MET A 124 -6.10 0.98 14.60
C MET A 124 -7.16 0.32 13.71
N ILE A 125 -6.96 -0.93 13.28
CA ILE A 125 -7.99 -1.64 12.51
C ILE A 125 -9.19 -2.04 13.38
N GLY A 126 -8.97 -2.30 14.67
CA GLY A 126 -10.05 -2.59 15.62
C GLY A 126 -10.97 -1.38 15.84
N GLU A 127 -10.37 -0.19 16.00
CA GLU A 127 -11.09 1.08 16.05
C GLU A 127 -11.84 1.35 14.75
N GLU A 128 -11.17 1.15 13.60
CA GLU A 128 -11.79 1.32 12.28
C GLU A 128 -13.02 0.44 12.09
N ILE A 129 -12.93 -0.86 12.43
CA ILE A 129 -14.07 -1.78 12.38
C ILE A 129 -15.22 -1.25 13.24
N LYS A 130 -14.91 -0.80 14.47
CA LYS A 130 -15.91 -0.29 15.39
C LYS A 130 -16.58 0.97 14.84
N GLU A 131 -15.79 1.94 14.35
CA GLU A 131 -16.30 3.17 13.74
C GLU A 131 -17.25 2.88 12.58
N VAL A 132 -16.84 2.02 11.63
CA VAL A 132 -17.65 1.68 10.46
C VAL A 132 -18.97 1.02 10.86
N ARG A 133 -18.96 0.14 11.88
CA ARG A 133 -20.19 -0.48 12.40
C ARG A 133 -21.12 0.54 13.03
N GLU A 134 -20.59 1.45 13.85
CA GLU A 134 -21.36 2.51 14.49
C GLU A 134 -21.96 3.47 13.46
N GLU A 135 -21.18 3.84 12.44
CA GLU A 135 -21.65 4.69 11.34
C GLU A 135 -22.72 4.00 10.48
N ALA A 136 -22.54 2.72 10.16
CA ALA A 136 -23.52 1.95 9.41
C ALA A 136 -24.83 1.80 10.20
N GLN A 137 -24.73 1.55 11.51
CA GLN A 137 -25.89 1.48 12.39
C GLN A 137 -26.60 2.83 12.52
N ALA A 138 -25.85 3.94 12.50
CA ALA A 138 -26.43 5.29 12.52
C ALA A 138 -27.15 5.64 11.21
N LEU A 139 -26.62 5.22 10.05
CA LEU A 139 -27.23 5.47 8.75
C LEU A 139 -28.46 4.59 8.48
N GLN A 140 -28.41 3.31 8.84
CA GLN A 140 -29.51 2.36 8.63
C GLN A 140 -29.82 1.56 9.91
N PRO A 141 -30.49 2.18 10.90
CA PRO A 141 -30.74 1.54 12.20
C PRO A 141 -31.71 0.35 12.13
N GLN A 142 -32.60 0.33 11.12
CA GLN A 142 -33.66 -0.69 11.00
C GLN A 142 -33.16 -2.02 10.40
N ASP A 143 -32.09 -1.97 9.59
CA ASP A 143 -31.60 -3.12 8.83
C ASP A 143 -30.48 -3.89 9.54
N ASN A 144 -30.14 -3.51 10.78
CA ASN A 144 -28.98 -4.02 11.52
C ASN A 144 -27.71 -3.99 10.66
N TRP A 145 -27.55 -2.91 9.90
CA TRP A 145 -26.53 -2.85 8.87
C TRP A 145 -25.12 -2.82 9.45
N GLY A 146 -24.95 -2.25 10.66
CA GLY A 146 -23.70 -2.29 11.40
C GLY A 146 -23.12 -3.69 11.55
N GLU A 147 -23.93 -4.70 11.85
CA GLU A 147 -23.43 -6.08 12.01
C GLU A 147 -23.19 -6.80 10.68
N SER A 148 -23.87 -6.41 9.61
CA SER A 148 -23.83 -7.11 8.33
C SER A 148 -22.93 -6.46 7.27
N ILE A 149 -22.53 -5.19 7.42
CA ILE A 149 -21.77 -4.43 6.41
C ILE A 149 -20.47 -5.12 5.99
N PHE A 150 -19.68 -5.63 6.94
CA PHE A 150 -18.42 -6.32 6.63
C PHE A 150 -18.65 -7.70 6.00
N ALA A 151 -19.72 -8.41 6.38
CA ALA A 151 -20.07 -9.67 5.73
C ALA A 151 -20.49 -9.45 4.26
N GLN A 152 -21.26 -8.39 4.01
CA GLN A 152 -21.62 -7.95 2.66
C GLN A 152 -20.37 -7.52 1.86
N ALA A 153 -19.44 -6.80 2.48
CA ALA A 153 -18.18 -6.38 1.85
C ALA A 153 -17.30 -7.58 1.46
N VAL A 154 -17.21 -8.61 2.30
CA VAL A 154 -16.51 -9.87 1.97
C VAL A 154 -17.14 -10.55 0.77
N GLN A 155 -18.48 -10.67 0.75
CA GLN A 155 -19.20 -11.25 -0.39
C GLN A 155 -18.95 -10.47 -1.68
N PHE A 156 -18.94 -9.14 -1.59
CA PHE A 156 -18.68 -8.26 -2.72
C PHE A 156 -17.28 -8.48 -3.32
N ILE A 157 -16.24 -8.52 -2.48
CA ILE A 157 -14.85 -8.76 -2.95
C ILE A 157 -14.72 -10.13 -3.61
N ASN A 158 -15.30 -11.17 -3.01
CA ASN A 158 -15.23 -12.52 -3.57
C ASN A 158 -15.90 -12.58 -4.94
N HIS A 159 -17.10 -11.99 -5.07
CA HIS A 159 -17.81 -11.90 -6.34
C HIS A 159 -17.04 -11.09 -7.39
N MET A 160 -16.35 -10.01 -6.98
CA MET A 160 -15.52 -9.23 -7.92
C MET A 160 -14.29 -10.00 -8.38
N SER A 161 -13.61 -10.70 -7.49
CA SER A 161 -12.49 -11.60 -7.83
C SER A 161 -12.94 -12.67 -8.83
N GLU A 162 -14.07 -13.32 -8.58
CA GLU A 162 -14.63 -14.34 -9.50
C GLU A 162 -14.94 -13.74 -10.88
N GLN A 163 -15.50 -12.54 -10.94
CA GLN A 163 -15.77 -11.86 -12.21
C GLN A 163 -14.49 -11.48 -12.96
N GLU A 164 -13.47 -11.01 -12.25
CA GLU A 164 -12.17 -10.68 -12.83
C GLU A 164 -11.48 -11.91 -13.41
N GLU A 165 -11.48 -13.03 -12.67
CA GLU A 165 -10.94 -14.31 -13.14
C GLU A 165 -11.66 -14.80 -14.40
N LEU A 166 -13.01 -14.75 -14.41
CA LEU A 166 -13.79 -15.12 -15.58
C LEU A 166 -13.53 -14.20 -16.78
N ALA A 167 -13.34 -12.90 -16.55
CA ALA A 167 -13.01 -11.95 -17.60
C ALA A 167 -11.60 -12.21 -18.16
N GLU A 168 -10.63 -12.52 -17.31
CA GLU A 168 -9.26 -12.86 -17.71
C GLU A 168 -9.21 -14.20 -18.48
N GLN A 169 -9.97 -15.20 -18.04
CA GLN A 169 -10.12 -16.47 -18.77
C GLN A 169 -10.72 -16.25 -20.16
N LYS A 170 -11.78 -15.43 -20.28
CA LYS A 170 -12.37 -15.08 -21.57
C LYS A 170 -11.39 -14.36 -22.49
N LYS A 171 -10.60 -13.42 -21.96
CA LYS A 171 -9.55 -12.73 -22.74
C LYS A 171 -8.48 -13.70 -23.23
N ARG A 172 -7.95 -14.55 -22.35
CA ARG A 172 -6.97 -15.59 -22.70
C ARG A 172 -7.52 -16.54 -23.77
N GLN A 173 -8.76 -16.99 -23.64
CA GLN A 173 -9.38 -17.86 -24.63
C GLN A 173 -9.54 -17.15 -25.99
N ALA A 174 -9.98 -15.89 -26.00
CA ALA A 174 -10.12 -15.11 -27.24
C ALA A 174 -8.76 -14.87 -27.93
N GLU A 175 -7.68 -14.62 -27.17
CA GLU A 175 -6.33 -14.48 -27.71
C GLU A 175 -5.82 -15.78 -28.33
N VAL A 176 -6.03 -16.92 -27.66
CA VAL A 176 -5.67 -18.25 -28.18
C VAL A 176 -6.46 -18.56 -29.45
N ASP A 177 -7.77 -18.31 -29.45
CA ASP A 177 -8.62 -18.55 -30.62
C ASP A 177 -8.23 -17.66 -31.81
N ALA A 178 -7.89 -16.39 -31.55
CA ALA A 178 -7.42 -15.46 -32.58
C ALA A 178 -6.07 -15.90 -33.18
N GLN A 179 -5.12 -16.36 -32.34
CA GLN A 179 -3.85 -16.90 -32.80
C GLN A 179 -4.04 -18.17 -33.63
N GLN A 180 -4.92 -19.08 -33.20
CA GLN A 180 -5.23 -20.30 -33.94
C GLN A 180 -5.90 -19.99 -35.29
N GLN A 181 -6.80 -19.00 -35.35
CA GLN A 181 -7.43 -18.57 -36.61
C GLN A 181 -6.41 -17.94 -37.56
N ALA A 182 -5.53 -17.06 -37.06
CA ALA A 182 -4.47 -16.46 -37.86
C ALA A 182 -3.49 -17.51 -38.42
N ALA A 183 -3.10 -18.50 -37.60
CA ALA A 183 -2.25 -19.61 -38.05
C ALA A 183 -2.91 -20.43 -39.16
N LYS A 184 -4.20 -20.78 -39.00
CA LYS A 184 -4.97 -21.51 -40.03
C LYS A 184 -5.09 -20.71 -41.34
N GLN A 185 -5.31 -19.40 -41.25
CA GLN A 185 -5.39 -18.52 -42.43
C GLN A 185 -4.03 -18.40 -43.13
N ALA A 186 -2.94 -18.27 -42.38
CA ALA A 186 -1.59 -18.22 -42.93
C ALA A 186 -1.20 -19.54 -43.61
N GLU A 187 -1.54 -20.68 -43.02
CA GLU A 187 -1.31 -22.00 -43.59
C GLU A 187 -2.09 -22.19 -44.90
N MET A 188 -3.38 -21.82 -44.90
CA MET A 188 -4.23 -21.89 -46.10
C MET A 188 -3.71 -20.98 -47.23
N ALA A 189 -3.28 -19.76 -46.90
CA ALA A 189 -2.68 -18.84 -47.87
C ALA A 189 -1.37 -19.38 -48.46
N ALA A 190 -0.53 -20.02 -47.63
CA ALA A 190 0.71 -20.64 -48.06
C ALA A 190 0.45 -21.83 -49.01
N GLN A 191 -0.55 -22.68 -48.71
CA GLN A 191 -0.95 -23.79 -49.57
C GLN A 191 -1.44 -23.30 -50.94
N LEU A 192 -2.31 -22.30 -50.98
CA LEU A 192 -2.82 -21.73 -52.24
C LEU A 192 -1.68 -21.14 -53.10
N ALA A 193 -0.73 -20.43 -52.47
CA ALA A 193 0.42 -19.87 -53.17
C ALA A 193 1.34 -20.95 -53.76
N ALA A 194 1.51 -22.08 -53.05
CA ALA A 194 2.29 -23.21 -53.55
C ALA A 194 1.61 -23.89 -54.76
N ASP A 195 0.29 -24.05 -54.72
CA ASP A 195 -0.46 -24.65 -55.84
C ASP A 195 -0.45 -23.76 -57.09
N LEU A 196 -0.54 -22.44 -56.93
CA LEU A 196 -0.41 -21.50 -58.06
C LEU A 196 0.98 -21.54 -58.71
N ARG A 197 2.04 -21.77 -57.93
CA ARG A 197 3.40 -21.94 -58.46
C ARG A 197 3.56 -23.22 -59.27
N LYS A 198 2.90 -24.32 -58.88
CA LYS A 198 2.97 -25.60 -59.60
C LYS A 198 2.21 -25.61 -60.94
N ARG A 199 1.28 -24.68 -61.14
CA ARG A 199 0.45 -24.59 -62.36
C ARG A 199 1.02 -23.70 -63.47
N LYS A 200 2.12 -22.99 -63.21
CA LYS A 200 2.87 -22.21 -64.20
C LYS A 200 4.09 -23.00 -64.68
#